data_AF-A0A5C8UD08-F1
#
_entry.id   AF-A0A5C8UD08-F1
#
_cell.length_a   1.000
_cell.length_b   1.000
_cell.length_c   1.000
_cell.angle_alpha   90.00
_cell.angle_beta   90.00
_cell.angle_gamma   90.00
#
_symmetry.space_group_name_H-M   'P 1'
#
loop_
_entity.id
_entity.type
_entity.pdbx_description
1 polymer ?
#
loop_
_entity_poly.entity_id
_entity_poly.type
_entity_poly.pdbx_seq_one_letter_code
_entity_poly.pdbx_strand_id
1 'polypeptide(L)'
;MTERFACAADGPDRTVVAAPTRPAQGGLRLWVMSDMRIDRRPLAMPDPLPDFDAFVVAGNVCPGLEASLRWLADTLHGRQGRRPVVLVPGNVEFWDGRPKGESLRRGRILAEDLGIALLSDTALRVEDRNGSGVHFVGSTLWTDWALHGRKAATLARGYARHYHRDNGRIAVAEGVPYRPHDAAGAHARSRAFIEDVLLSIKVAAQGFGLSSTALVEDVRPGDRAVVVTHHAPSRASLCSRLSSDACEPWISASCASDVEDAMRTWAAPAAWIHGHVLSPADHAVGRCRVVANPRPRTTGTNTFDPAFVVEV
;
A
#
# COMPACT_ATOMS: atom_id res chain seq x y z
N MET A 1 -20.80 24.07 -12.17
CA MET A 1 -20.80 24.33 -13.62
C MET A 1 -20.22 23.10 -14.29
N THR A 2 -21.12 22.20 -14.66
CA THR A 2 -20.88 20.98 -15.42
C THR A 2 -20.66 21.33 -16.89
N GLU A 3 -19.57 20.88 -17.51
CA GLU A 3 -19.60 20.30 -18.86
C GLU A 3 -18.25 19.74 -19.33
N ARG A 4 -18.32 18.50 -19.82
CA ARG A 4 -17.66 17.92 -21.01
C ARG A 4 -16.25 18.40 -21.37
N PHE A 5 -15.28 17.51 -21.19
CA PHE A 5 -14.17 17.38 -22.15
C PHE A 5 -14.15 15.93 -22.66
N ALA A 6 -14.67 15.78 -23.88
CA ALA A 6 -14.53 14.58 -24.68
C ALA A 6 -13.06 14.47 -25.15
N CYS A 7 -12.56 13.24 -25.19
CA CYS A 7 -11.18 12.90 -25.47
C CYS A 7 -10.85 13.11 -26.97
N ALA A 8 -9.84 13.91 -27.27
CA ALA A 8 -9.05 13.72 -28.48
C ALA A 8 -7.96 12.69 -28.17
N ALA A 9 -7.80 11.71 -29.05
CA ALA A 9 -6.76 10.70 -28.99
C ALA A 9 -5.47 11.29 -29.56
N ASP A 10 -4.41 11.35 -28.76
CA ASP A 10 -3.06 11.62 -29.25
C ASP A 10 -2.21 10.35 -29.23
N GLY A 11 -1.48 10.19 -30.33
CA GLY A 11 -0.78 8.99 -30.79
C GLY A 11 0.53 8.65 -30.05
N PRO A 12 1.31 7.69 -30.59
CA PRO A 12 2.16 6.82 -29.80
C PRO A 12 3.56 7.40 -29.66
N ASP A 13 3.90 7.93 -28.49
CA ASP A 13 5.30 7.94 -28.04
C ASP A 13 5.52 6.74 -27.13
N ARG A 14 5.68 5.56 -27.75
CA ARG A 14 6.08 4.33 -27.08
C ARG A 14 7.57 4.45 -26.75
N THR A 15 7.88 5.07 -25.62
CA THR A 15 9.08 4.69 -24.88
C THR A 15 8.89 3.24 -24.46
N VAL A 16 9.61 2.35 -25.14
CA VAL A 16 9.65 0.93 -24.87
C VAL A 16 10.14 0.74 -23.43
N VAL A 17 9.21 0.46 -22.53
CA VAL A 17 9.49 -0.02 -21.18
C VAL A 17 10.31 -1.30 -21.36
N ALA A 18 11.57 -1.27 -20.90
CA ALA A 18 12.41 -2.46 -20.89
C ALA A 18 11.66 -3.58 -20.16
N ALA A 19 11.58 -4.75 -20.79
CA ALA A 19 10.93 -5.90 -20.19
C ALA A 19 11.55 -6.16 -18.80
N PRO A 20 10.75 -6.35 -17.75
CA PRO A 20 11.27 -6.66 -16.44
C PRO A 20 12.15 -7.92 -16.55
N THR A 21 13.34 -7.85 -15.97
CA THR A 21 14.22 -9.00 -15.77
C THR A 21 13.38 -10.13 -15.20
N ARG A 22 13.35 -11.26 -15.92
CA ARG A 22 12.65 -12.48 -15.55
C ARG A 22 12.99 -12.83 -14.08
N PRO A 23 12.03 -12.88 -13.15
CA PRO A 23 12.30 -13.34 -11.80
C PRO A 23 12.81 -14.79 -11.86
N ALA A 24 13.69 -15.14 -10.91
CA ALA A 24 14.20 -16.49 -10.75
C ALA A 24 13.01 -17.44 -10.57
N GLN A 25 12.97 -18.53 -11.35
CA GLN A 25 11.95 -19.57 -11.20
C GLN A 25 11.92 -20.05 -9.74
N GLY A 26 10.84 -19.74 -9.00
CA GLY A 26 10.60 -20.26 -7.65
C GLY A 26 10.41 -19.21 -6.54
N GLY A 27 10.19 -17.94 -6.87
CA GLY A 27 9.87 -16.88 -5.91
C GLY A 27 8.43 -16.97 -5.35
N LEU A 28 8.10 -16.08 -4.41
CA LEU A 28 6.78 -16.02 -3.79
C LEU A 28 5.83 -15.24 -4.72
N ARG A 29 4.67 -15.81 -5.05
CA ARG A 29 3.70 -15.17 -5.94
C ARG A 29 2.66 -14.40 -5.16
N LEU A 30 2.64 -13.09 -5.36
CA LEU A 30 1.77 -12.14 -4.70
C LEU A 30 0.63 -11.76 -5.61
N TRP A 31 -0.60 -12.13 -5.26
CA TRP A 31 -1.80 -11.58 -5.89
C TRP A 31 -2.05 -10.19 -5.31
N VAL A 32 -2.00 -9.14 -6.12
CA VAL A 32 -1.93 -7.76 -5.61
C VAL A 32 -3.18 -6.97 -6.02
N MET A 33 -3.81 -6.30 -5.05
CA MET A 33 -4.90 -5.35 -5.27
C MET A 33 -4.79 -4.13 -4.37
N SER A 34 -5.29 -3.00 -4.85
CA SER A 34 -5.54 -1.80 -4.04
C SER A 34 -6.74 -1.02 -4.56
N ASP A 35 -7.28 -0.13 -3.73
CA ASP A 35 -8.33 0.83 -4.10
C ASP A 35 -9.57 0.17 -4.73
N MET A 36 -9.90 -1.06 -4.31
CA MET A 36 -11.03 -1.83 -4.85
C MET A 36 -12.35 -1.05 -4.77
N ARG A 37 -12.52 -0.22 -3.71
CA ARG A 37 -13.63 0.72 -3.56
C ARG A 37 -14.98 0.09 -3.90
N ILE A 38 -15.25 -1.06 -3.30
CA ILE A 38 -16.45 -1.86 -3.57
C ILE A 38 -17.74 -1.11 -3.22
N ASP A 39 -17.64 -0.10 -2.35
CA ASP A 39 -18.71 0.86 -2.03
C ASP A 39 -19.15 1.72 -3.22
N ARG A 40 -18.32 1.80 -4.26
CA ARG A 40 -18.57 2.61 -5.47
C ARG A 40 -18.98 1.78 -6.66
N ARG A 41 -18.46 0.56 -6.76
CA ARG A 41 -18.75 -0.36 -7.86
C ARG A 41 -18.53 -1.79 -7.36
N PRO A 42 -19.51 -2.70 -7.52
CA PRO A 42 -19.32 -4.11 -7.16
C PRO A 42 -18.07 -4.71 -7.82
N LEU A 43 -17.35 -5.58 -7.11
CA LEU A 43 -16.19 -6.32 -7.61
C LEU A 43 -16.44 -7.81 -7.36
N ALA A 44 -16.46 -8.59 -8.44
CA ALA A 44 -16.41 -10.04 -8.35
C ALA A 44 -14.94 -10.48 -8.36
N MET A 45 -14.57 -11.39 -7.45
CA MET A 45 -13.26 -12.04 -7.51
C MET A 45 -13.22 -13.03 -8.68
N PRO A 46 -12.06 -13.22 -9.33
CA PRO A 46 -11.89 -14.25 -10.35
C PRO A 46 -12.36 -15.62 -9.85
N ASP A 47 -12.89 -16.43 -10.76
CA ASP A 47 -13.19 -17.84 -10.52
C ASP A 47 -12.79 -18.65 -11.78
N PRO A 48 -11.74 -19.49 -11.73
CA PRO A 48 -10.92 -19.78 -10.54
C PRO A 48 -10.09 -18.58 -10.06
N LEU A 49 -9.67 -18.62 -8.79
CA LEU A 49 -8.67 -17.68 -8.28
C LEU A 49 -7.35 -17.84 -9.08
N PRO A 50 -6.55 -16.76 -9.24
CA PRO A 50 -5.23 -16.88 -9.85
C PRO A 50 -4.33 -17.79 -9.01
N ASP A 51 -3.21 -18.21 -9.60
CA ASP A 51 -2.22 -18.99 -8.87
C ASP A 51 -1.31 -18.07 -8.05
N PHE A 52 -1.49 -18.08 -6.74
CA PHE A 52 -0.78 -17.21 -5.79
C PHE A 52 -0.36 -17.99 -4.55
N ASP A 53 0.64 -17.46 -3.85
CA ASP A 53 1.12 -17.96 -2.56
C ASP A 53 0.67 -17.03 -1.41
N ALA A 54 0.52 -15.71 -1.66
CA ALA A 54 -0.12 -14.75 -0.74
C ALA A 54 -1.03 -13.75 -1.48
N PHE A 55 -2.16 -13.37 -0.88
CA PHE A 55 -3.03 -12.31 -1.40
C PHE A 55 -2.76 -11.01 -0.64
N VAL A 56 -2.29 -9.97 -1.34
CA VAL A 56 -1.85 -8.70 -0.75
C VAL A 56 -2.77 -7.56 -1.17
N VAL A 57 -3.40 -6.95 -0.17
CA VAL A 57 -4.36 -5.86 -0.32
C VAL A 57 -3.79 -4.59 0.28
N ALA A 58 -3.37 -3.65 -0.58
CA ALA A 58 -2.82 -2.35 -0.21
C ALA A 58 -3.91 -1.27 -0.04
N GLY A 59 -4.88 -1.57 0.83
CA GLY A 59 -5.89 -0.64 1.33
C GLY A 59 -6.99 -0.23 0.37
N ASN A 60 -7.93 0.55 0.89
CA ASN A 60 -9.10 1.09 0.20
C ASN A 60 -10.03 0.04 -0.43
N VAL A 61 -10.39 -0.98 0.35
CA VAL A 61 -11.46 -1.93 0.02
C VAL A 61 -12.82 -1.23 0.09
N CYS A 62 -13.23 -0.74 1.26
CA CYS A 62 -14.45 0.05 1.47
C CYS A 62 -14.38 0.90 2.76
N PRO A 63 -15.33 1.83 2.97
CA PRO A 63 -15.48 2.55 4.23
C PRO A 63 -15.68 1.62 5.42
N GLY A 64 -14.76 1.68 6.38
CA GLY A 64 -14.79 0.91 7.62
C GLY A 64 -13.96 -0.37 7.60
N LEU A 65 -12.98 -0.45 8.51
CA LEU A 65 -11.99 -1.53 8.55
C LEU A 65 -12.65 -2.91 8.76
N GLU A 66 -13.63 -3.02 9.66
CA GLU A 66 -14.34 -4.28 9.85
C GLU A 66 -15.17 -4.69 8.62
N ALA A 67 -15.72 -3.72 7.88
CA ALA A 67 -16.46 -4.01 6.65
C ALA A 67 -15.51 -4.53 5.56
N SER A 68 -14.33 -3.92 5.42
CA SER A 68 -13.28 -4.38 4.51
C SER A 68 -12.83 -5.80 4.83
N LEU A 69 -12.61 -6.12 6.11
CA LEU A 69 -12.22 -7.46 6.56
C LEU A 69 -13.29 -8.51 6.27
N ARG A 70 -14.56 -8.25 6.62
CA ARG A 70 -15.67 -9.17 6.35
C ARG A 70 -15.82 -9.42 4.85
N TRP A 71 -15.78 -8.37 4.04
CA TRP A 71 -15.88 -8.53 2.59
C TRP A 71 -14.77 -9.40 2.02
N LEU A 72 -13.52 -9.24 2.48
CA LEU A 72 -12.40 -10.10 2.06
C LEU A 72 -12.63 -11.57 2.41
N ALA A 73 -13.09 -11.85 3.64
CA ALA A 73 -13.39 -13.21 4.06
C ALA A 73 -14.54 -13.82 3.23
N ASP A 74 -15.63 -13.07 3.06
CA ASP A 74 -16.84 -13.51 2.37
C ASP A 74 -16.59 -13.76 0.87
N THR A 75 -15.86 -12.87 0.20
CA THR A 75 -15.61 -12.95 -1.26
C THR A 75 -14.62 -14.05 -1.64
N LEU A 76 -13.70 -14.38 -0.73
CA LEU A 76 -12.79 -15.50 -0.90
C LEU A 76 -13.48 -16.82 -0.56
N HIS A 77 -14.37 -16.82 0.44
CA HIS A 77 -15.15 -17.99 0.85
C HIS A 77 -14.30 -19.25 1.07
N GLY A 78 -13.10 -19.08 1.66
CA GLY A 78 -12.16 -20.18 1.91
C GLY A 78 -11.41 -20.70 0.67
N ARG A 79 -11.68 -20.19 -0.53
CA ARG A 79 -10.98 -20.60 -1.78
C ARG A 79 -9.46 -20.35 -1.73
N GLN A 80 -9.00 -19.44 -0.86
CA GLN A 80 -7.58 -19.20 -0.59
C GLN A 80 -6.91 -20.36 0.18
N GLY A 81 -7.67 -21.23 0.85
CA GLY A 81 -7.11 -22.30 1.67
C GLY A 81 -6.19 -21.74 2.78
N ARG A 82 -4.97 -22.27 2.87
CA ARG A 82 -3.96 -21.84 3.86
C ARG A 82 -3.12 -20.63 3.42
N ARG A 83 -3.34 -20.10 2.21
CA ARG A 83 -2.56 -18.98 1.68
C ARG A 83 -2.92 -17.69 2.43
N PRO A 84 -1.95 -16.96 2.99
CA PRO A 84 -2.23 -15.77 3.78
C PRO A 84 -2.91 -14.67 2.95
N VAL A 85 -3.86 -14.00 3.59
CA VAL A 85 -4.46 -12.75 3.11
C VAL A 85 -3.88 -11.63 3.95
N VAL A 86 -3.16 -10.72 3.31
CA VAL A 86 -2.50 -9.58 3.94
C VAL A 86 -3.27 -8.31 3.60
N LEU A 87 -3.77 -7.61 4.61
CA LEU A 87 -4.43 -6.31 4.45
C LEU A 87 -3.61 -5.23 5.14
N VAL A 88 -3.20 -4.22 4.39
CA VAL A 88 -2.80 -2.92 4.95
C VAL A 88 -4.00 -1.98 4.84
N PRO A 89 -4.47 -1.36 5.94
CA PRO A 89 -5.60 -0.44 5.86
C PRO A 89 -5.20 0.84 5.11
N GLY A 90 -6.06 1.28 4.21
CA GLY A 90 -5.99 2.60 3.61
C GLY A 90 -6.71 3.66 4.45
N ASN A 91 -6.86 4.85 3.89
CA ASN A 91 -7.52 5.94 4.59
C ASN A 91 -9.05 5.73 4.70
N VAL A 92 -9.66 5.08 3.70
CA VAL A 92 -11.12 4.90 3.70
C VAL A 92 -11.58 3.85 4.70
N GLU A 93 -10.73 2.90 5.07
CA GLU A 93 -11.03 1.97 6.17
C GLU A 93 -11.31 2.70 7.50
N PHE A 94 -10.87 3.96 7.64
CA PHE A 94 -11.14 4.79 8.82
C PHE A 94 -12.32 5.78 8.63
N TRP A 95 -13.11 5.64 7.57
CA TRP A 95 -14.33 6.42 7.34
C TRP A 95 -15.56 5.73 7.94
N ASP A 96 -15.51 5.35 9.22
CA ASP A 96 -16.57 4.61 9.93
C ASP A 96 -17.19 5.38 11.11
N GLY A 97 -16.81 6.65 11.28
CA GLY A 97 -17.29 7.50 12.36
C GLY A 97 -16.67 7.20 13.73
N ARG A 98 -15.69 6.29 13.81
CA ARG A 98 -14.99 5.96 15.05
C ARG A 98 -13.60 6.60 15.09
N PRO A 99 -13.03 6.77 16.30
CA PRO A 99 -11.61 7.07 16.43
C PRO A 99 -10.77 6.00 15.72
N LYS A 100 -9.80 6.43 14.91
CA LYS A 100 -8.88 5.55 14.16
C LYS A 100 -8.27 4.45 15.04
N GLY A 101 -7.87 4.81 16.28
CA GLY A 101 -7.30 3.85 17.23
C GLY A 101 -8.28 2.76 17.66
N GLU A 102 -9.57 3.09 17.80
CA GLU A 102 -10.62 2.10 18.09
C GLU A 102 -10.87 1.19 16.88
N SER A 103 -10.97 1.75 15.68
CA SER A 103 -11.13 0.96 14.45
C SER A 103 -9.97 -0.02 14.27
N LEU A 104 -8.72 0.40 14.53
CA LEU A 104 -7.56 -0.50 14.51
C LEU A 104 -7.64 -1.60 15.57
N ARG A 105 -8.01 -1.28 16.82
CA ARG A 105 -8.13 -2.29 17.89
C ARG A 105 -9.16 -3.36 17.52
N ARG A 106 -10.35 -2.94 17.09
CA ARG A 106 -11.44 -3.84 16.69
C ARG A 106 -11.09 -4.63 15.44
N GLY A 107 -10.47 -3.95 14.47
CA GLY A 107 -10.00 -4.57 13.23
C GLY A 107 -8.99 -5.69 13.49
N ARG A 108 -8.07 -5.53 14.44
CA ARG A 108 -7.10 -6.59 14.79
C ARG A 108 -7.76 -7.86 15.31
N ILE A 109 -8.71 -7.71 16.25
CA ILE A 109 -9.46 -8.84 16.82
C ILE A 109 -10.21 -9.56 15.70
N LEU A 110 -10.96 -8.82 14.88
CA LEU A 110 -11.72 -9.43 13.78
C LEU A 110 -10.82 -10.04 12.70
N ALA A 111 -9.67 -9.44 12.41
CA ALA A 111 -8.73 -9.96 11.43
C ALA A 111 -8.14 -11.30 11.89
N GLU A 112 -7.83 -11.43 13.18
CA GLU A 112 -7.40 -12.69 13.80
C GLU A 112 -8.50 -13.76 13.68
N ASP A 113 -9.74 -13.44 14.04
CA ASP A 113 -10.89 -14.35 13.91
C ASP A 113 -11.13 -14.83 12.47
N LEU A 114 -10.84 -13.98 11.49
CA LEU A 114 -11.01 -14.27 10.06
C LEU A 114 -9.77 -14.89 9.40
N GLY A 115 -8.65 -15.04 10.11
CA GLY A 115 -7.38 -15.51 9.54
C GLY A 115 -6.79 -14.55 8.50
N ILE A 116 -7.02 -13.24 8.65
CA ILE A 116 -6.46 -12.18 7.81
C ILE A 116 -5.34 -11.48 8.57
N ALA A 117 -4.17 -11.35 7.94
CA ALA A 117 -3.06 -10.60 8.48
C ALA A 117 -3.27 -9.09 8.26
N LEU A 118 -3.79 -8.40 9.27
CA LEU A 118 -3.93 -6.95 9.27
C LEU A 118 -2.62 -6.27 9.68
N LEU A 119 -1.94 -5.63 8.74
CA LEU A 119 -0.66 -4.97 8.97
C LEU A 119 -0.82 -3.45 9.10
N SER A 120 -0.54 -2.91 10.30
CA SER A 120 -0.49 -1.48 10.58
C SER A 120 0.67 -1.18 11.53
N ASP A 121 1.83 -0.86 10.95
CA ASP A 121 3.14 -0.79 11.62
C ASP A 121 3.48 -2.12 12.32
N THR A 122 3.37 -3.21 11.56
CA THR A 122 3.72 -4.58 11.99
C THR A 122 4.15 -5.41 10.77
N ALA A 123 4.65 -6.62 11.00
CA ALA A 123 5.14 -7.49 9.95
C ALA A 123 4.67 -8.93 10.10
N LEU A 124 4.64 -9.66 8.98
CA LEU A 124 4.33 -11.09 8.91
C LEU A 124 5.39 -11.81 8.08
N ARG A 125 5.96 -12.89 8.63
CA ARG A 125 6.81 -13.81 7.86
C ARG A 125 5.96 -14.87 7.17
N VAL A 126 6.17 -15.06 5.87
CA VAL A 126 5.56 -16.15 5.07
C VAL A 126 6.69 -16.93 4.41
N GLU A 127 6.63 -18.25 4.45
CA GLU A 127 7.62 -19.09 3.78
C GLU A 127 7.31 -19.17 2.28
N ASP A 128 8.35 -18.98 1.46
CA ASP A 128 8.29 -19.28 0.03
C ASP A 128 8.42 -20.78 -0.23
N ARG A 129 8.29 -21.15 -1.51
CA ARG A 129 8.31 -22.55 -1.96
C ARG A 129 9.65 -23.25 -1.73
N ASN A 130 10.72 -22.50 -1.48
CA ASN A 130 12.06 -23.01 -1.24
C ASN A 130 12.41 -23.04 0.26
N GLY A 131 11.47 -22.66 1.13
CA GLY A 131 11.64 -22.60 2.59
C GLY A 131 12.27 -21.30 3.11
N SER A 132 12.60 -20.35 2.23
CA SER A 132 13.07 -19.01 2.62
C SER A 132 11.90 -18.15 3.05
N GLY A 133 12.11 -17.27 4.05
CA GLY A 133 11.06 -16.37 4.54
C GLY A 133 10.99 -15.07 3.76
N VAL A 134 9.78 -14.65 3.44
CA VAL A 134 9.45 -13.29 3.00
C VAL A 134 8.70 -12.59 4.12
N HIS A 135 9.30 -11.50 4.63
CA HIS A 135 8.70 -10.64 5.64
C HIS A 135 7.90 -9.54 4.97
N PHE A 136 6.58 -9.58 5.09
CA PHE A 136 5.68 -8.50 4.70
C PHE A 136 5.69 -7.44 5.79
N VAL A 137 6.19 -6.25 5.49
CA VAL A 137 6.25 -5.10 6.40
C VAL A 137 5.16 -4.12 6.01
N GLY A 138 4.12 -3.98 6.83
CA GLY A 138 2.90 -3.29 6.42
C GLY A 138 2.57 -2.04 7.22
N SER A 139 2.23 -0.96 6.52
CA SER A 139 1.75 0.29 7.14
C SER A 139 0.89 1.11 6.19
N THR A 140 -0.11 1.84 6.68
CA THR A 140 -0.82 2.83 5.85
C THR A 140 0.14 3.85 5.21
N LEU A 141 1.32 4.05 5.81
CA LEU A 141 2.36 5.04 5.52
C LEU A 141 1.94 6.50 5.69
N TRP A 142 0.70 6.87 5.33
CA TRP A 142 0.25 8.27 5.26
C TRP A 142 1.20 9.12 4.41
N THR A 143 1.01 10.43 4.39
CA THR A 143 1.96 11.33 3.73
C THR A 143 2.52 12.37 4.71
N ASP A 144 3.78 12.72 4.49
CA ASP A 144 4.43 13.89 5.12
C ASP A 144 4.06 15.22 4.46
N TRP A 145 3.30 15.16 3.36
CA TRP A 145 2.93 16.28 2.50
C TRP A 145 4.12 16.96 1.80
N ALA A 146 5.31 16.36 1.84
CA ALA A 146 6.56 16.96 1.41
C ALA A 146 7.06 16.44 0.05
N LEU A 147 6.19 15.84 -0.76
CA LEU A 147 6.51 15.36 -2.10
C LEU A 147 7.17 16.43 -2.98
N HIS A 148 6.76 17.69 -2.83
CA HIS A 148 7.32 18.85 -3.53
C HIS A 148 8.33 19.64 -2.68
N GLY A 149 8.92 18.97 -1.69
CA GLY A 149 9.88 19.53 -0.75
C GLY A 149 9.25 20.08 0.53
N ARG A 150 10.06 20.10 1.60
CA ARG A 150 9.66 20.49 2.96
C ARG A 150 9.05 21.89 3.05
N LYS A 151 9.50 22.84 2.21
CA LYS A 151 8.95 24.21 2.16
C LYS A 151 7.50 24.24 1.66
N ALA A 152 7.15 23.40 0.69
CA ALA A 152 5.80 23.31 0.15
C ALA A 152 4.83 22.56 1.09
N ALA A 153 5.34 21.70 1.97
CA ALA A 153 4.53 20.84 2.84
C ALA A 153 3.56 21.61 3.75
N THR A 154 3.97 22.77 4.27
CA THR A 154 3.08 23.60 5.12
C THR A 154 1.89 24.14 4.33
N LEU A 155 2.11 24.62 3.10
CA LEU A 155 1.02 25.07 2.23
C LEU A 155 0.13 23.90 1.85
N ALA A 156 0.70 22.75 1.49
CA ALA A 156 -0.06 21.56 1.14
C ALA A 156 -0.99 21.11 2.28
N ARG A 157 -0.49 21.07 3.53
CA ARG A 157 -1.32 20.80 4.71
C ARG A 157 -2.39 21.86 4.95
N GLY A 158 -2.11 23.13 4.63
CA GLY A 158 -3.08 24.23 4.67
C GLY A 158 -4.27 23.95 3.75
N TYR A 159 -4.02 23.72 2.46
CA TYR A 159 -5.06 23.34 1.49
C TYR A 159 -5.80 22.07 1.92
N ALA A 160 -5.06 21.03 2.32
CA ALA A 160 -5.66 19.76 2.73
C ALA A 160 -6.59 19.88 3.95
N ARG A 161 -6.32 20.81 4.87
CA ARG A 161 -7.18 21.08 6.02
C ARG A 161 -8.56 21.62 5.62
N HIS A 162 -8.68 22.22 4.44
CA HIS A 162 -9.94 22.75 3.93
C HIS A 162 -10.61 21.83 2.91
N TYR A 163 -9.81 21.18 2.06
CA TYR A 163 -10.31 20.50 0.86
C TYR A 163 -10.12 18.98 0.84
N HIS A 164 -9.22 18.43 1.66
CA HIS A 164 -8.97 16.99 1.64
C HIS A 164 -10.16 16.22 2.25
N ARG A 165 -10.58 15.13 1.59
CA ARG A 165 -11.81 14.41 1.99
C ARG A 165 -11.70 13.72 3.35
N ASP A 166 -10.50 13.31 3.74
CA ASP A 166 -10.28 12.66 5.04
C ASP A 166 -10.50 13.62 6.22
N ASN A 167 -10.28 14.91 5.97
CA ASN A 167 -10.43 15.95 6.96
C ASN A 167 -11.92 16.11 7.28
N GLY A 168 -12.31 15.59 8.45
CA GLY A 168 -13.71 15.53 8.90
C GLY A 168 -14.40 14.16 8.66
N ARG A 169 -13.69 13.17 8.11
CA ARG A 169 -14.17 11.78 8.00
C ARG A 169 -13.43 10.79 8.89
N ILE A 170 -12.21 11.15 9.29
CA ILE A 170 -11.39 10.37 10.22
C ILE A 170 -11.27 11.16 11.52
N ALA A 171 -11.29 10.46 12.64
CA ALA A 171 -11.11 11.04 13.97
C ALA A 171 -9.91 10.43 14.70
N VAL A 172 -9.18 11.24 15.46
CA VAL A 172 -8.14 10.77 16.40
C VAL A 172 -8.81 10.22 17.66
N ALA A 173 -9.80 10.96 18.15
CA ALA A 173 -10.62 10.67 19.32
C ALA A 173 -12.03 11.22 19.07
N GLU A 174 -12.99 10.92 19.94
CA GLU A 174 -14.35 11.44 19.84
C GLU A 174 -14.35 12.97 19.72
N GLY A 175 -14.99 13.50 18.68
CA GLY A 175 -15.03 14.95 18.38
C GLY A 175 -13.70 15.57 17.91
N VAL A 176 -12.59 14.82 17.88
CA VAL A 176 -11.27 15.32 17.47
C VAL A 176 -10.93 14.80 16.06
N PRO A 177 -11.05 15.65 15.02
CA PRO A 177 -10.78 15.24 13.64
C PRO A 177 -9.30 14.94 13.42
N TYR A 178 -9.03 13.92 12.61
CA TYR A 178 -7.70 13.61 12.09
C TYR A 178 -7.36 14.60 10.97
N ARG A 179 -6.31 15.40 11.19
CA ARG A 179 -5.89 16.50 10.31
C ARG A 179 -4.63 16.13 9.53
N PRO A 180 -4.25 16.92 8.51
CA PRO A 180 -3.02 16.69 7.75
C PRO A 180 -1.73 16.63 8.58
N HIS A 181 -1.67 17.31 9.73
CA HIS A 181 -0.49 17.22 10.61
C HIS A 181 -0.44 15.90 11.40
N ASP A 182 -1.58 15.31 11.74
CA ASP A 182 -1.65 13.96 12.32
C ASP A 182 -1.21 12.91 11.29
N ALA A 183 -1.54 13.11 10.01
CA ALA A 183 -1.05 12.29 8.91
C ALA A 183 0.47 12.38 8.77
N ALA A 184 1.04 13.59 8.84
CA ALA A 184 2.50 13.79 8.79
C ALA A 184 3.22 13.15 10.00
N GLY A 185 2.66 13.25 11.20
CA GLY A 185 3.19 12.60 12.40
C GLY A 185 3.12 11.07 12.31
N ALA A 186 2.00 10.53 11.82
CA ALA A 186 1.87 9.10 11.58
C ALA A 186 2.86 8.62 10.50
N HIS A 187 3.06 9.39 9.44
CA HIS A 187 4.04 9.08 8.41
C HIS A 187 5.45 8.96 8.96
N ALA A 188 5.90 9.92 9.76
CA ALA A 188 7.24 9.88 10.36
C ALA A 188 7.44 8.62 11.21
N ARG A 189 6.43 8.25 12.02
CA ARG A 189 6.46 7.01 12.82
C ARG A 189 6.51 5.76 11.94
N SER A 190 5.62 5.66 10.95
CA SER A 190 5.52 4.50 10.06
C SER A 190 6.76 4.31 9.20
N ARG A 191 7.36 5.40 8.72
CA ARG A 191 8.63 5.38 8.00
C ARG A 191 9.76 4.84 8.87
N ALA A 192 9.92 5.37 10.10
CA ALA A 192 10.93 4.88 11.03
C ALA A 192 10.74 3.38 11.34
N PHE A 193 9.50 2.95 11.59
CA PHE A 193 9.18 1.53 11.77
C PHE A 193 9.63 0.67 10.57
N ILE A 194 9.32 1.10 9.34
CA ILE A 194 9.72 0.37 8.13
C ILE A 194 11.26 0.29 8.03
N GLU A 195 11.96 1.40 8.21
CA GLU A 195 13.43 1.46 8.13
C GLU A 195 14.09 0.54 9.18
N ASP A 196 13.63 0.59 10.43
CA ASP A 196 14.15 -0.24 11.52
C ASP A 196 13.88 -1.74 11.30
N VAL A 197 12.69 -2.08 10.81
CA VAL A 197 12.33 -3.47 10.48
C VAL A 197 13.17 -3.99 9.32
N LEU A 198 13.32 -3.22 8.25
CA LEU A 198 14.13 -3.61 7.09
C LEU A 198 15.58 -3.87 7.50
N LEU A 199 16.15 -2.97 8.31
CA LEU A 199 17.51 -3.17 8.83
C LEU A 199 17.61 -4.42 9.70
N SER A 200 16.65 -4.64 10.60
CA SER A 200 16.61 -5.82 11.47
C SER A 200 16.56 -7.12 10.67
N ILE A 201 15.69 -7.19 9.66
CA ILE A 201 15.59 -8.33 8.75
C ILE A 201 16.92 -8.53 8.03
N LYS A 202 17.49 -7.47 7.45
CA LYS A 202 18.71 -7.58 6.66
C LYS A 202 19.89 -8.05 7.49
N VAL A 203 20.06 -7.51 8.69
CA VAL A 203 21.12 -7.90 9.62
C VAL A 203 20.94 -9.37 10.01
N ALA A 204 19.76 -9.77 10.47
CA ALA A 204 19.55 -11.14 10.91
C ALA A 204 19.63 -12.18 9.78
N ALA A 205 19.15 -11.84 8.58
CA ALA A 205 19.26 -12.69 7.39
C ALA A 205 20.70 -12.88 6.91
N GLN A 206 21.67 -12.11 7.40
CA GLN A 206 23.10 -12.30 7.15
C GLN A 206 23.80 -13.14 8.24
N GLY A 207 23.02 -13.71 9.17
CA GLY A 207 23.52 -14.57 10.25
C GLY A 207 23.93 -13.82 11.52
N PHE A 208 23.68 -12.51 11.58
CA PHE A 208 23.79 -11.78 12.85
C PHE A 208 22.57 -12.11 13.73
N GLY A 209 22.73 -12.16 15.04
CA GLY A 209 21.58 -12.37 15.95
C GLY A 209 20.61 -11.18 15.90
N LEU A 210 19.32 -11.44 16.13
CA LEU A 210 18.36 -10.37 16.39
C LEU A 210 18.63 -9.76 17.78
N SER A 211 18.50 -8.43 17.89
CA SER A 211 18.46 -7.76 19.18
C SER A 211 17.21 -8.19 19.95
N SER A 212 17.27 -8.20 21.29
CA SER A 212 16.09 -8.40 22.15
C SER A 212 15.02 -7.30 21.98
N THR A 213 15.38 -6.19 21.32
CA THR A 213 14.49 -5.07 20.99
C THR A 213 14.12 -5.03 19.51
N ALA A 214 14.37 -6.11 18.74
CA ALA A 214 14.00 -6.16 17.34
C ALA A 214 12.49 -6.05 17.16
N LEU A 215 12.07 -5.37 16.09
CA LEU A 215 10.65 -5.16 15.75
C LEU A 215 10.04 -6.32 14.95
N VAL A 216 10.84 -7.36 14.70
CA VAL A 216 10.46 -8.60 14.01
C VAL A 216 11.13 -9.78 14.68
N GLU A 217 10.51 -10.93 14.52
CA GLU A 217 10.94 -12.22 15.08
C GLU A 217 11.19 -13.23 13.95
N ASP A 218 11.78 -14.37 14.30
CA ASP A 218 11.96 -15.52 13.40
C ASP A 218 12.64 -15.21 12.05
N VAL A 219 13.51 -14.20 12.01
CA VAL A 219 14.31 -13.92 10.81
C VAL A 219 15.39 -14.99 10.67
N ARG A 220 15.37 -15.70 9.53
CA ARG A 220 16.33 -16.76 9.21
C ARG A 220 17.33 -16.31 8.15
N PRO A 221 18.53 -16.93 8.08
CA PRO A 221 19.47 -16.68 7.00
C PRO A 221 18.82 -16.84 5.62
N GLY A 222 19.01 -15.85 4.75
CA GLY A 222 18.41 -15.83 3.41
C GLY A 222 16.99 -15.23 3.33
N ASP A 223 16.36 -14.91 4.47
CA ASP A 223 15.07 -14.21 4.47
C ASP A 223 15.19 -12.83 3.77
N ARG A 224 14.09 -12.39 3.15
CA ARG A 224 13.98 -11.10 2.47
C ARG A 224 12.72 -10.35 2.90
N ALA A 225 12.64 -9.07 2.56
CA ALA A 225 11.52 -8.21 2.90
C ALA A 225 10.71 -7.75 1.68
N VAL A 226 9.41 -7.62 1.85
CA VAL A 226 8.48 -6.93 0.97
C VAL A 226 7.75 -5.89 1.80
N VAL A 227 7.74 -4.63 1.35
CA VAL A 227 7.00 -3.58 2.03
C VAL A 227 5.62 -3.44 1.38
N VAL A 228 4.58 -3.26 2.19
CA VAL A 228 3.22 -3.01 1.73
C VAL A 228 2.73 -1.70 2.34
N THR A 229 2.40 -0.71 1.52
CA THR A 229 1.84 0.55 2.00
C THR A 229 0.53 0.90 1.34
N HIS A 230 -0.31 1.70 1.98
CA HIS A 230 -1.43 2.26 1.24
C HIS A 230 -0.99 3.43 0.36
N HIS A 231 -0.35 4.45 0.95
CA HIS A 231 0.13 5.61 0.20
C HIS A 231 1.39 5.27 -0.58
N ALA A 232 1.57 5.94 -1.72
CA ALA A 232 2.67 5.64 -2.63
C ALA A 232 4.01 6.10 -2.06
N PRO A 233 5.08 5.29 -2.19
CA PRO A 233 6.39 5.59 -1.62
C PRO A 233 7.31 6.38 -2.56
N SER A 234 6.87 6.66 -3.78
CA SER A 234 7.65 7.37 -4.80
C SER A 234 6.74 8.21 -5.70
N ARG A 235 7.26 9.38 -6.10
CA ARG A 235 6.67 10.24 -7.13
C ARG A 235 6.51 9.53 -8.47
N ALA A 236 7.39 8.57 -8.80
CA ALA A 236 7.33 7.82 -10.06
C ALA A 236 6.09 6.93 -10.17
N SER A 237 5.40 6.68 -9.05
CA SER A 237 4.12 5.96 -9.03
C SER A 237 2.92 6.81 -9.46
N LEU A 238 3.09 8.13 -9.56
CA LEU A 238 2.02 9.05 -9.91
C LEU A 238 1.91 9.19 -11.43
N CYS A 239 0.68 9.19 -11.94
CA CYS A 239 0.42 9.46 -13.35
C CYS A 239 0.59 10.94 -13.70
N SER A 240 0.70 11.25 -15.00
CA SER A 240 0.87 12.62 -15.49
C SER A 240 -0.22 13.60 -15.04
N ARG A 241 -1.44 13.13 -14.72
CA ARG A 241 -2.52 13.97 -14.17
C ARG A 241 -2.25 14.48 -12.75
N LEU A 242 -1.32 13.84 -12.04
CA LEU A 242 -0.88 14.23 -10.71
C LEU A 242 0.48 14.94 -10.74
N SER A 243 0.95 15.37 -11.92
CA SER A 243 2.11 16.25 -12.02
C SER A 243 1.79 17.64 -11.49
N SER A 244 2.85 18.40 -11.17
CA SER A 244 2.73 19.82 -10.80
C SER A 244 2.10 20.68 -11.89
N ASP A 245 2.17 20.23 -13.15
CA ASP A 245 1.69 20.98 -14.31
C ASP A 245 0.20 20.72 -14.58
N ALA A 246 -0.32 19.60 -14.06
CA ALA A 246 -1.69 19.13 -14.31
C ALA A 246 -2.62 19.25 -13.10
N CYS A 247 -2.09 19.39 -11.88
CA CYS A 247 -2.89 19.53 -10.66
C CYS A 247 -2.21 20.40 -9.60
N GLU A 248 -3.00 20.90 -8.66
CA GLU A 248 -2.44 21.61 -7.51
C GLU A 248 -1.49 20.69 -6.71
N PRO A 249 -0.26 21.14 -6.36
CA PRO A 249 0.77 20.29 -5.75
C PRO A 249 0.34 19.54 -4.48
N TRP A 250 -0.62 20.09 -3.72
CA TRP A 250 -1.11 19.44 -2.50
C TRP A 250 -1.88 18.15 -2.79
N ILE A 251 -2.46 17.99 -3.99
CA ILE A 251 -3.20 16.81 -4.40
C ILE A 251 -2.22 15.64 -4.55
N SER A 252 -1.14 15.81 -5.31
CA SER A 252 -0.11 14.76 -5.42
C SER A 252 0.60 14.49 -4.10
N ALA A 253 0.83 15.52 -3.27
CA ALA A 253 1.37 15.36 -1.92
C ALA A 253 0.41 14.66 -0.93
N SER A 254 -0.89 14.55 -1.26
CA SER A 254 -1.83 13.68 -0.53
C SER A 254 -1.73 12.22 -0.95
N CYS A 255 -1.19 11.94 -2.13
CA CYS A 255 -1.09 10.58 -2.69
C CYS A 255 0.22 9.87 -2.35
N ALA A 256 1.33 10.61 -2.36
CA ALA A 256 2.68 10.05 -2.25
C ALA A 256 3.58 10.86 -1.33
N SER A 257 4.57 10.17 -0.77
CA SER A 257 5.77 10.75 -0.16
C SER A 257 7.00 10.18 -0.84
N ASP A 258 8.11 10.91 -0.84
CA ASP A 258 9.38 10.39 -1.37
C ASP A 258 10.12 9.62 -0.28
N VAL A 259 10.10 8.28 -0.43
CA VAL A 259 10.75 7.32 0.47
C VAL A 259 11.72 6.42 -0.32
N GLU A 260 12.18 6.88 -1.49
CA GLU A 260 13.06 6.10 -2.36
C GLU A 260 14.43 5.82 -1.72
N ASP A 261 14.86 6.63 -0.77
CA ASP A 261 16.11 6.43 -0.05
C ASP A 261 16.13 5.13 0.75
N ALA A 262 15.00 4.76 1.39
CA ALA A 262 14.85 3.47 2.07
C ALA A 262 15.05 2.27 1.11
N MET A 263 14.65 2.42 -0.16
CA MET A 263 14.79 1.40 -1.22
C MET A 263 16.21 1.32 -1.80
N ARG A 264 17.07 2.31 -1.51
CA ARG A 264 18.45 2.36 -2.01
C ARG A 264 19.47 1.91 -0.97
N THR A 265 19.03 1.62 0.26
CA THR A 265 19.88 1.14 1.34
C THR A 265 20.38 -0.30 1.10
N TRP A 266 21.35 -0.75 1.90
CA TRP A 266 21.76 -2.16 1.94
C TRP A 266 20.61 -3.09 2.37
N ALA A 267 19.68 -2.59 3.16
CA ALA A 267 18.49 -3.27 3.66
C ALA A 267 17.27 -3.12 2.74
N ALA A 268 17.46 -2.65 1.50
CA ALA A 268 16.38 -2.46 0.55
C ALA A 268 15.49 -3.72 0.40
N PRO A 269 14.15 -3.57 0.43
CA PRO A 269 13.23 -4.68 0.21
C PRO A 269 13.28 -5.15 -1.24
N ALA A 270 12.90 -6.41 -1.48
CA ALA A 270 12.80 -6.98 -2.82
C ALA A 270 11.69 -6.30 -3.64
N ALA A 271 10.57 -5.97 -2.97
CA ALA A 271 9.47 -5.25 -3.58
C ALA A 271 8.78 -4.30 -2.60
N TRP A 272 8.09 -3.31 -3.16
CA TRP A 272 7.22 -2.38 -2.45
C TRP A 272 5.87 -2.34 -3.14
N ILE A 273 4.85 -2.91 -2.49
CA ILE A 273 3.48 -2.96 -2.99
C ILE A 273 2.70 -1.77 -2.43
N HIS A 274 1.95 -1.05 -3.25
CA HIS A 274 1.15 0.07 -2.77
C HIS A 274 -0.19 0.31 -3.47
N GLY A 275 -0.92 1.30 -2.98
CA GLY A 275 -2.16 1.81 -3.57
C GLY A 275 -2.17 3.34 -3.63
N HIS A 276 -3.36 3.91 -3.45
CA HIS A 276 -3.66 5.34 -3.39
C HIS A 276 -3.23 6.14 -4.63
N VAL A 277 -3.11 5.47 -5.77
CA VAL A 277 -2.74 6.06 -7.06
C VAL A 277 -3.85 5.85 -8.10
N LEU A 278 -3.85 6.67 -9.15
CA LEU A 278 -4.91 6.68 -10.16
C LEU A 278 -4.72 5.65 -11.28
N SER A 279 -3.53 5.08 -11.39
CA SER A 279 -3.15 4.10 -12.41
C SER A 279 -2.18 3.08 -11.83
N PRO A 280 -2.08 1.87 -12.41
CA PRO A 280 -1.03 0.93 -12.08
C PRO A 280 0.36 1.55 -12.20
N ALA A 281 1.25 1.04 -11.37
CA ALA A 281 2.66 1.36 -11.39
C ALA A 281 3.45 0.04 -11.33
N ASP A 282 4.50 -0.07 -12.13
CA ASP A 282 5.47 -1.17 -12.07
C ASP A 282 6.81 -0.62 -12.55
N HIS A 283 7.70 -0.30 -11.60
CA HIS A 283 9.00 0.30 -11.88
C HIS A 283 10.01 -0.14 -10.82
N ALA A 284 11.28 0.22 -11.02
CA ALA A 284 12.34 -0.12 -10.08
C ALA A 284 12.96 1.14 -9.46
N VAL A 285 13.23 1.07 -8.16
CA VAL A 285 14.04 2.04 -7.43
C VAL A 285 15.22 1.28 -6.84
N GLY A 286 16.40 1.42 -7.46
CA GLY A 286 17.54 0.58 -7.13
C GLY A 286 17.23 -0.89 -7.42
N ARG A 287 17.27 -1.74 -6.38
CA ARG A 287 16.91 -3.17 -6.48
C ARG A 287 15.45 -3.47 -6.08
N CYS A 288 14.72 -2.47 -5.60
CA CYS A 288 13.34 -2.65 -5.15
C CYS A 288 12.39 -2.50 -6.34
N ARG A 289 11.52 -3.50 -6.57
CA ARG A 289 10.41 -3.39 -7.52
C ARG A 289 9.20 -2.72 -6.85
N VAL A 290 8.78 -1.58 -7.34
CA VAL A 290 7.62 -0.81 -6.83
C VAL A 290 6.40 -1.11 -7.69
N VAL A 291 5.33 -1.61 -7.08
CA VAL A 291 4.16 -2.12 -7.78
C VAL A 291 2.86 -1.61 -7.16
N ALA A 292 1.91 -1.22 -8.01
CA ALA A 292 0.52 -0.97 -7.62
C ALA A 292 -0.46 -1.47 -8.68
N ASN A 293 -1.56 -2.07 -8.22
CA ASN A 293 -2.69 -2.48 -9.06
C ASN A 293 -4.00 -1.88 -8.50
N PRO A 294 -4.16 -0.55 -8.60
CA PRO A 294 -5.32 0.15 -8.05
C PRO A 294 -6.53 -0.07 -8.97
N ARG A 295 -7.72 -0.22 -8.37
CA ARG A 295 -8.96 -0.18 -9.15
C ARG A 295 -9.37 1.26 -9.46
N PRO A 296 -9.45 1.66 -10.75
CA PRO A 296 -9.76 3.03 -11.10
C PRO A 296 -11.14 3.45 -10.58
N ARG A 297 -11.21 4.69 -10.09
CA ARG A 297 -12.45 5.29 -9.59
C ARG A 297 -13.39 5.75 -10.71
N THR A 298 -12.88 5.87 -11.94
CA THR A 298 -13.64 6.30 -13.12
C THR A 298 -13.72 5.18 -14.16
N THR A 299 -14.74 5.22 -15.00
CA THR A 299 -15.10 4.14 -15.94
C THR A 299 -14.33 4.17 -17.27
N GLY A 300 -13.44 5.14 -17.50
CA GLY A 300 -12.89 5.44 -18.83
C GLY A 300 -11.76 4.53 -19.31
N THR A 301 -10.89 4.04 -18.42
CA THR A 301 -9.82 3.08 -18.75
C THR A 301 -9.66 2.10 -17.59
N ASN A 302 -10.09 0.85 -17.76
CA ASN A 302 -9.92 -0.18 -16.74
C ASN A 302 -8.52 -0.79 -16.82
N THR A 303 -7.57 -0.13 -16.18
CA THR A 303 -6.18 -0.61 -16.06
C THR A 303 -5.97 -1.59 -14.89
N PHE A 304 -7.01 -1.84 -14.11
CA PHE A 304 -7.01 -2.82 -13.03
C PHE A 304 -7.16 -4.23 -13.57
N ASP A 305 -6.22 -5.08 -13.20
CA ASP A 305 -6.26 -6.50 -13.50
C ASP A 305 -6.63 -7.29 -12.22
N PRO A 306 -7.83 -7.89 -12.14
CA PRO A 306 -8.25 -8.64 -10.96
C PRO A 306 -7.47 -9.96 -10.77
N ALA A 307 -6.68 -10.41 -11.75
CA ALA A 307 -5.84 -11.60 -11.69
C ALA A 307 -4.34 -11.26 -11.60
N PHE A 308 -3.98 -10.00 -11.34
CA PHE A 308 -2.61 -9.52 -11.35
C PHE A 308 -1.74 -10.17 -10.27
N VAL A 309 -0.75 -10.95 -10.70
CA VAL A 309 0.20 -11.63 -9.83
C VAL A 309 1.62 -11.16 -10.14
N VAL A 310 2.40 -10.88 -9.10
CA VAL A 310 3.84 -10.58 -9.20
C VAL A 310 4.66 -11.58 -8.42
N GLU A 311 5.84 -11.90 -8.90
CA GLU A 311 6.80 -12.76 -8.21
C GLU A 311 7.90 -11.91 -7.57
N VAL A 312 8.27 -12.28 -6.34
CA VAL A 312 9.30 -11.62 -5.52
C VAL A 312 10.28 -12.63 -4.94
#